data_AF-A0A2M7H0Q0-F1
#
_entry.id   AF-A0A2M7H0Q0-F1
#
_cell.length_a   1.000
_cell.length_b   1.000
_cell.length_c   1.000
_cell.angle_alpha   90.00
_cell.angle_beta   90.00
_cell.angle_gamma   90.00
#
_symmetry.space_group_name_H-M   'P 1'
#
loop_
_entity.id
_entity.type
_entity.pdbx_description
1 polymer ?
#
loop_
_entity_poly.entity_id
_entity_poly.type
_entity_poly.pdbx_seq_one_letter_code
_entity_poly.pdbx_strand_id
1 'polypeptide(L)'
;MAFFAQYLAVFQLTSFLVSAGLIALIVYFLLNTDIVSGPIDHLTDIFGFRNVSHSRALRGWKQIKKRLESKDKKQWRLAVIEADAIFDETIKTAGYNGKTFDERLEAANHTRFFNISVEEIKEARRLKDRIASEPEFLVSLNEAEVIVKIYKDACKELCLT
;
A
#
# COMPACT_ATOMS: atom_id res chain seq x y z
N MET A 1 27.75 -57.27 -14.42
CA MET A 1 27.57 -55.85 -14.81
C MET A 1 26.09 -55.46 -14.94
N ALA A 2 25.23 -56.23 -15.63
CA ALA A 2 23.82 -55.86 -15.85
C ALA A 2 22.92 -55.88 -14.59
N PHE A 3 23.16 -56.81 -13.65
CA PHE A 3 22.40 -56.91 -12.40
C PHE A 3 22.49 -55.60 -11.58
N PHE A 4 23.70 -55.05 -11.41
CA PHE A 4 23.92 -53.84 -10.62
C PHE A 4 23.27 -52.59 -11.25
N ALA A 5 23.29 -52.49 -12.58
CA ALA A 5 22.64 -51.40 -13.31
C ALA A 5 21.11 -51.41 -13.16
N GLN A 6 20.50 -52.60 -13.07
CA GLN A 6 19.07 -52.75 -12.88
C GLN A 6 18.62 -52.25 -11.49
N TYR A 7 19.38 -52.53 -10.42
CA TYR A 7 19.07 -51.98 -9.10
C TYR A 7 19.25 -50.46 -9.05
N LEU A 8 20.30 -49.93 -9.69
CA LEU A 8 20.59 -48.50 -9.68
C LEU A 8 19.48 -47.68 -10.36
N ALA A 9 18.92 -48.19 -11.46
CA ALA A 9 17.77 -47.58 -12.13
C ALA A 9 16.50 -47.60 -11.26
N VAL A 10 16.25 -48.68 -10.53
CA VAL A 10 15.10 -48.79 -9.61
C VAL A 10 15.24 -47.81 -8.43
N PHE A 11 16.44 -47.63 -7.88
CA PHE A 11 16.70 -46.65 -6.83
C PHE A 11 16.52 -45.20 -7.30
N GLN A 12 16.92 -44.88 -8.53
CA GLN A 12 16.73 -43.54 -9.11
C GLN A 12 15.25 -43.22 -9.35
N LEU A 13 14.50 -44.19 -9.87
CA LEU A 13 13.08 -44.02 -10.17
C LEU A 13 12.24 -43.86 -8.90
N THR A 14 12.56 -44.63 -7.85
CA THR A 14 11.92 -44.51 -6.54
C THR A 14 12.25 -43.17 -5.87
N SER A 15 13.49 -42.69 -5.97
CA SER A 15 13.88 -41.36 -5.47
C SER A 15 13.15 -40.22 -6.19
N PHE A 16 12.99 -40.32 -7.52
CA PHE A 16 12.27 -39.31 -8.29
C PHE A 16 10.78 -39.26 -7.91
N LEU A 17 10.14 -40.42 -7.70
CA LEU A 17 8.76 -40.51 -7.23
C LEU A 17 8.56 -39.90 -5.84
N VAL A 18 9.48 -40.20 -4.91
CA VAL A 18 9.44 -39.63 -3.56
C VAL A 18 9.64 -38.11 -3.62
N SER A 19 10.57 -37.62 -4.43
CA SER A 19 10.81 -36.19 -4.63
C SER A 19 9.59 -35.48 -5.23
N ALA A 20 9.00 -36.03 -6.29
CA ALA A 20 7.79 -35.49 -6.90
C ALA A 20 6.62 -35.48 -5.91
N GLY A 21 6.49 -36.53 -5.09
CA GLY A 21 5.51 -36.60 -4.01
C GLY A 21 5.71 -35.52 -2.96
N LEU A 22 6.96 -35.29 -2.50
CA LEU A 22 7.29 -34.23 -1.56
C LEU A 22 7.02 -32.84 -2.13
N ILE A 23 7.34 -32.60 -3.41
CA ILE A 23 7.04 -31.34 -4.09
C ILE A 23 5.52 -31.15 -4.17
N ALA A 24 4.76 -32.17 -4.56
CA ALA A 24 3.30 -32.10 -4.60
C ALA A 24 2.70 -31.85 -3.22
N LEU A 25 3.27 -32.44 -2.15
CA LEU A 25 2.86 -32.23 -0.77
C LEU A 25 3.18 -30.81 -0.29
N ILE A 26 4.35 -30.28 -0.65
CA ILE A 26 4.73 -28.88 -0.38
C ILE A 26 3.77 -27.94 -1.12
N VAL A 27 3.50 -28.17 -2.41
CA VAL A 27 2.55 -27.37 -3.19
C VAL A 27 1.14 -27.46 -2.61
N TYR A 28 0.67 -28.67 -2.27
CA TYR A 28 -0.63 -28.87 -1.62
C TYR A 28 -0.69 -28.15 -0.28
N PHE A 29 0.36 -28.24 0.55
CA PHE A 29 0.43 -27.55 1.83
C PHE A 29 0.47 -26.03 1.66
N LEU A 30 1.18 -25.51 0.65
CA LEU A 30 1.18 -24.09 0.30
C LEU A 30 -0.20 -23.60 -0.18
N LEU A 31 -0.98 -24.43 -0.86
CA LEU A 31 -2.34 -24.09 -1.32
C LEU A 31 -3.42 -24.29 -0.23
N ASN A 32 -3.26 -25.28 0.66
CA ASN A 32 -4.27 -25.69 1.64
C ASN A 32 -4.09 -25.03 3.01
N THR A 33 -2.95 -24.39 3.28
CA THR A 33 -2.76 -23.66 4.55
C THR A 33 -3.27 -22.23 4.40
N ASP A 34 -4.46 -21.96 4.94
CA ASP A 34 -5.10 -20.63 5.11
C ASP A 34 -4.26 -19.59 5.90
N ILE A 35 -2.98 -19.86 6.16
CA ILE A 35 -1.98 -18.87 6.61
C ILE A 35 -1.49 -17.99 5.44
N VAL A 36 -1.68 -18.46 4.21
CA VAL A 36 -1.45 -17.72 2.96
C VAL A 36 -2.76 -17.15 2.40
N SER A 37 -3.83 -17.12 3.20
CA SER A 37 -5.02 -16.30 2.94
C SER A 37 -4.82 -14.86 3.44
N GLY A 38 -3.65 -14.32 3.11
CA GLY A 38 -3.33 -12.89 3.08
C GLY A 38 -3.02 -12.52 1.63
N PRO A 39 -3.52 -11.37 1.16
CA PRO A 39 -4.10 -11.15 -0.16
C PRO A 39 -3.15 -11.41 -1.34
N ILE A 40 -3.35 -12.52 -2.05
CA ILE A 40 -2.67 -12.83 -3.33
C ILE A 40 -3.36 -12.15 -4.53
N ASP A 41 -4.32 -11.25 -4.30
CA ASP A 41 -4.92 -10.42 -5.36
C ASP A 41 -4.11 -9.16 -5.73
N HIS A 42 -2.94 -8.90 -5.10
CA HIS A 42 -2.14 -7.68 -5.35
C HIS A 42 -0.73 -7.90 -5.92
N LEU A 43 -0.31 -9.14 -6.21
CA LEU A 43 1.04 -9.39 -6.76
C LEU A 43 1.15 -9.20 -8.28
N THR A 44 0.02 -9.06 -9.00
CA THR A 44 0.03 -8.65 -10.42
C THR A 44 0.22 -7.15 -10.62
N ASP A 45 0.25 -6.36 -9.54
CA ASP A 45 0.18 -4.90 -9.65
C ASP A 45 1.53 -4.17 -9.54
N ILE A 46 2.56 -4.85 -9.04
CA ILE A 46 3.83 -4.20 -8.64
C ILE A 46 4.60 -3.60 -9.85
N PHE A 47 4.45 -4.16 -11.05
CA PHE A 47 5.16 -3.66 -12.25
C PHE A 47 4.28 -2.80 -13.19
N GLY A 48 2.95 -2.92 -13.14
CA GLY A 48 2.03 -2.20 -14.04
C GLY A 48 1.34 -0.97 -13.45
N PHE A 49 1.24 -0.86 -12.12
CA PHE A 49 0.36 0.13 -11.47
C PHE A 49 1.05 1.45 -11.16
N ARG A 50 2.39 1.48 -11.12
CA ARG A 50 3.15 2.71 -10.81
C ARG A 50 2.84 3.85 -11.79
N ASN A 51 2.68 3.56 -13.09
CA ASN A 51 2.39 4.58 -14.11
C ASN A 51 0.90 5.02 -14.13
N VAL A 52 -0.04 4.10 -13.92
CA VAL A 52 -1.48 4.42 -13.89
C VAL A 52 -1.85 5.15 -12.60
N SER A 53 -1.24 4.77 -11.48
CA SER A 53 -1.40 5.44 -10.17
C SER A 53 -0.88 6.89 -10.22
N HIS A 54 0.29 7.13 -10.79
CA HIS A 54 0.86 8.48 -10.86
C HIS A 54 -0.03 9.47 -11.63
N SER A 55 -0.60 9.05 -12.77
CA SER A 55 -1.54 9.87 -13.55
C SER A 55 -2.84 10.19 -12.78
N ARG A 56 -3.38 9.21 -12.05
CA ARG A 56 -4.56 9.40 -11.18
C ARG A 56 -4.27 10.33 -10.02
N ALA A 57 -3.15 10.14 -9.32
CA ALA A 57 -2.73 11.00 -8.22
C ALA A 57 -2.54 12.45 -8.69
N LEU A 58 -1.88 12.68 -9.83
CA LEU A 58 -1.74 14.03 -10.41
C LEU A 58 -3.08 14.69 -10.73
N ARG A 59 -4.04 13.92 -11.28
CA ARG A 59 -5.40 14.43 -11.53
C ARG A 59 -6.12 14.74 -10.22
N GLY A 60 -5.97 13.88 -9.21
CA GLY A 60 -6.49 14.09 -7.86
C GLY A 60 -5.95 15.38 -7.24
N TRP A 61 -4.63 15.60 -7.26
CA TRP A 61 -4.01 16.83 -6.76
C TRP A 61 -4.48 18.10 -7.47
N LYS A 62 -4.74 18.04 -8.79
CA LYS A 62 -5.35 19.16 -9.53
C LYS A 62 -6.78 19.43 -9.04
N GLN A 63 -7.56 18.39 -8.78
CA GLN A 63 -8.91 18.51 -8.27
C GLN A 63 -8.93 19.07 -6.85
N ILE A 64 -8.06 18.59 -5.95
CA ILE A 64 -7.87 19.12 -4.59
C ILE A 64 -7.57 20.62 -4.64
N LYS A 65 -6.64 21.04 -5.51
CA LYS A 65 -6.32 22.47 -5.67
C LYS A 65 -7.55 23.29 -6.06
N LYS A 66 -8.33 22.81 -7.05
CA LYS A 66 -9.57 23.45 -7.48
C LYS A 66 -10.61 23.52 -6.35
N ARG A 67 -10.67 22.50 -5.50
CA ARG A 67 -11.56 22.49 -4.32
C ARG A 67 -11.14 23.52 -3.28
N LEU A 68 -9.85 23.69 -3.02
CA LEU A 68 -9.33 24.72 -2.11
C LEU A 68 -9.58 26.14 -2.64
N GLU A 69 -9.46 26.35 -3.95
CA GLU A 69 -9.77 27.64 -4.61
C GLU A 69 -11.27 28.00 -4.59
N SER A 70 -12.16 27.07 -4.22
CA SER A 70 -13.59 27.32 -4.10
C SER A 70 -13.90 28.20 -2.88
N LYS A 71 -15.03 28.91 -2.94
CA LYS A 71 -15.59 29.64 -1.78
C LYS A 71 -16.48 28.77 -0.89
N ASP A 72 -16.69 27.51 -1.28
CA ASP A 72 -17.57 26.58 -0.58
C ASP A 72 -16.80 25.72 0.43
N LYS A 73 -17.17 25.83 1.72
CA LYS A 73 -16.58 25.06 2.82
C LYS A 73 -16.70 23.55 2.63
N LYS A 74 -17.74 23.07 1.94
CA LYS A 74 -17.89 21.64 1.62
C LYS A 74 -16.77 21.16 0.70
N GLN A 75 -16.30 22.01 -0.22
CA GLN A 75 -15.20 21.67 -1.11
C GLN A 75 -13.88 21.56 -0.34
N TRP A 76 -13.65 22.42 0.66
CA TRP A 76 -12.45 22.33 1.50
C TRP A 76 -12.42 21.03 2.31
N ARG A 77 -13.55 20.62 2.88
CA ARG A 77 -13.70 19.31 3.55
C ARG A 77 -13.34 18.15 2.60
N LEU A 78 -13.91 18.18 1.40
CA LEU A 78 -13.63 17.18 0.37
C LEU A 78 -12.16 17.21 -0.09
N ALA A 79 -11.50 18.37 -0.09
CA ALA A 79 -10.09 18.49 -0.44
C ALA A 79 -9.20 17.75 0.56
N VAL A 80 -9.47 17.89 1.87
CA VAL A 80 -8.74 17.20 2.94
C VAL A 80 -8.93 15.69 2.86
N ILE A 81 -10.17 15.22 2.70
CA ILE A 81 -10.48 13.78 2.61
C ILE A 81 -9.79 13.15 1.39
N GLU A 82 -9.85 13.82 0.24
CA GLU A 82 -9.22 13.33 -0.99
C GLU A 82 -7.69 13.34 -0.90
N ALA A 83 -7.08 14.33 -0.21
CA ALA A 83 -5.64 14.36 0.03
C ALA A 83 -5.16 13.17 0.87
N ASP A 84 -5.88 12.82 1.94
CA ASP A 84 -5.56 11.65 2.77
C ASP A 84 -5.68 10.34 1.98
N ALA A 85 -6.71 10.22 1.13
CA ALA A 85 -6.90 9.05 0.27
C ALA A 85 -5.75 8.88 -0.73
N ILE A 86 -5.31 9.97 -1.39
CA ILE A 86 -4.16 9.92 -2.29
C ILE A 86 -2.89 9.54 -1.54
N PHE A 87 -2.68 10.04 -0.32
CA PHE A 87 -1.52 9.66 0.48
C PHE A 87 -1.54 8.17 0.86
N ASP A 88 -2.69 7.64 1.27
CA ASP A 88 -2.83 6.21 1.59
C ASP A 88 -2.62 5.31 0.35
N GLU A 89 -3.09 5.73 -0.83
CA GLU A 89 -2.76 5.04 -2.08
C GLU A 89 -1.26 5.12 -2.42
N THR A 90 -0.63 6.26 -2.15
CA THR A 90 0.80 6.49 -2.42
C THR A 90 1.67 5.61 -1.54
N ILE A 91 1.39 5.53 -0.23
CA ILE A 91 2.18 4.70 0.71
C ILE A 91 2.05 3.21 0.37
N LYS A 92 0.85 2.76 -0.05
CA LYS A 92 0.61 1.41 -0.55
C LYS A 92 1.38 1.13 -1.84
N THR A 93 1.31 2.04 -2.81
CA THR A 93 2.00 1.89 -4.11
C THR A 93 3.53 1.93 -3.95
N ALA A 94 4.04 2.62 -2.92
CA ALA A 94 5.46 2.65 -2.58
C ALA A 94 5.99 1.34 -1.97
N GLY A 95 5.11 0.37 -1.68
CA GLY A 95 5.51 -0.96 -1.18
C GLY A 95 5.55 -1.09 0.34
N TYR A 96 5.05 -0.10 1.09
CA TYR A 96 4.96 -0.19 2.54
C TYR A 96 3.69 -0.96 2.94
N ASN A 97 3.90 -2.17 3.48
CA ASN A 97 2.85 -3.08 3.88
C ASN A 97 2.46 -2.89 5.35
N GLY A 98 1.20 -3.17 5.67
CA GLY A 98 0.63 -3.07 7.02
C GLY A 98 -0.89 -3.19 6.97
N LYS A 99 -1.50 -3.81 7.99
CA LYS A 99 -2.96 -3.97 8.10
C LYS A 99 -3.63 -2.62 8.31
N THR A 100 -2.99 -1.78 9.12
CA THR A 100 -3.45 -0.44 9.42
C THR A 100 -2.59 0.60 8.70
N PHE A 101 -3.11 1.82 8.60
CA PHE A 101 -2.30 2.93 8.09
C PHE A 101 -1.11 3.25 8.99
N ASP A 102 -1.32 3.21 10.32
CA ASP A 102 -0.25 3.51 11.27
C ASP A 102 0.91 2.52 11.09
N GLU A 103 0.63 1.23 10.90
CA GLU A 103 1.65 0.24 10.55
C GLU A 103 2.40 0.59 9.26
N ARG A 104 1.68 1.00 8.19
CA ARG A 104 2.30 1.41 6.92
C ARG A 104 3.17 2.66 7.08
N LEU A 105 2.71 3.61 7.88
CA LEU A 105 3.41 4.86 8.14
C LEU A 105 4.68 4.64 8.98
N GLU A 106 4.60 3.82 10.03
CA GLU A 106 5.76 3.43 10.83
C GLU A 106 6.79 2.66 9.99
N ALA A 107 6.33 1.69 9.17
CA ALA A 107 7.20 0.97 8.27
C ALA A 107 7.94 1.90 7.30
N ALA A 108 7.24 2.92 6.78
CA ALA A 108 7.85 3.92 5.92
C ALA A 108 8.86 4.80 6.66
N ASN A 109 8.58 5.17 7.90
CA ASN A 109 9.47 5.98 8.74
C ASN A 109 10.75 5.25 9.13
N HIS A 110 10.66 3.94 9.41
CA HIS A 110 11.83 3.11 9.69
C HIS A 110 12.72 2.91 8.46
N THR A 111 12.13 2.87 7.28
CA THR A 111 12.85 2.63 6.03
C THR A 111 13.43 3.92 5.44
N ARG A 112 12.79 5.06 5.73
CA ARG A 112 13.11 6.34 5.12
C ARG A 112 12.95 7.48 6.11
N PHE A 113 13.95 8.37 6.13
CA PHE A 113 13.82 9.66 6.79
C PHE A 113 12.86 10.53 6.00
N PHE A 114 11.67 10.74 6.55
CA PHE A 114 10.78 11.81 6.11
C PHE A 114 11.29 13.16 6.65
N ASN A 115 11.17 14.24 5.88
CA ASN A 115 11.34 15.58 6.46
C ASN A 115 10.10 15.98 7.26
N ILE A 116 8.94 15.43 6.92
CA ILE A 116 7.69 15.62 7.64
C ILE A 116 7.62 14.58 8.76
N SER A 117 7.35 15.05 9.97
CA SER A 117 7.27 14.15 11.12
C SER A 117 6.05 13.23 11.00
N VAL A 118 6.20 11.97 11.44
CA VAL A 118 5.11 10.99 11.51
C VAL A 118 3.95 11.52 12.35
N GLU A 119 4.27 12.28 13.40
CA GLU A 119 3.32 12.95 14.27
C GLU A 119 2.48 13.98 13.51
N GLU A 120 3.09 14.80 12.63
CA GLU A 120 2.36 15.76 11.79
C GLU A 120 1.35 15.07 10.86
N ILE A 121 1.74 13.93 10.27
CA ILE A 121 0.86 13.14 9.41
C ILE A 121 -0.29 12.51 10.23
N LYS A 122 0.01 12.01 11.43
CA LYS A 122 -1.01 11.46 12.35
C LYS A 122 -1.98 12.54 12.81
N GLU A 123 -1.50 13.75 13.09
CA GLU A 123 -2.35 14.89 13.45
C GLU A 123 -3.26 15.32 12.29
N ALA A 124 -2.70 15.44 11.08
CA ALA A 124 -3.47 15.71 9.86
C ALA A 124 -4.58 14.66 9.66
N ARG A 125 -4.28 13.38 9.90
CA ARG A 125 -5.26 12.30 9.82
C ARG A 125 -6.35 12.38 10.88
N ARG A 126 -6.01 12.66 12.13
CA ARG A 126 -7.00 12.87 13.20
C ARG A 126 -7.96 14.00 12.86
N LEU A 127 -7.44 15.11 12.32
CA LEU A 127 -8.27 16.22 11.86
C LEU A 127 -9.18 15.80 10.69
N LYS A 128 -8.67 15.03 9.73
CA LYS A 128 -9.50 14.46 8.65
C LYS A 128 -10.59 13.54 9.21
N ASP A 129 -10.26 12.65 10.13
CA ASP A 129 -11.22 11.69 10.69
C ASP A 129 -12.33 12.42 11.43
N ARG A 130 -11.98 13.49 12.13
CA ARG A 130 -12.93 14.39 12.78
C ARG A 130 -13.79 15.15 11.77
N ILE A 131 -13.20 15.67 10.68
CA ILE A 131 -13.95 16.25 9.56
C ILE A 131 -14.94 15.23 8.99
N ALA A 132 -14.53 13.97 8.80
CA ALA A 132 -15.37 12.93 8.24
C ALA A 132 -16.52 12.51 9.17
N SER A 133 -16.27 12.40 10.47
CA SER A 133 -17.25 11.96 11.46
C SER A 133 -18.21 13.07 11.91
N GLU A 134 -17.78 14.34 11.90
CA GLU A 134 -18.58 15.49 12.32
C GLU A 134 -19.04 16.31 11.08
N PRO A 135 -20.31 16.18 10.63
CA PRO A 135 -20.82 16.90 9.47
C PRO A 135 -20.83 18.42 9.67
N GLU A 136 -21.07 18.86 10.90
CA GLU A 136 -21.12 20.28 11.31
C GLU A 136 -19.73 20.89 11.51
N PHE A 137 -18.66 20.08 11.51
CA PHE A 137 -17.30 20.59 11.72
C PHE A 137 -16.88 21.46 10.54
N LEU A 138 -16.69 22.75 10.79
CA LEU A 138 -16.28 23.70 9.76
C LEU A 138 -14.75 23.79 9.73
N VAL A 139 -14.14 23.18 8.72
CA VAL A 139 -12.72 23.42 8.42
C VAL A 139 -12.56 24.79 7.76
N SER A 140 -11.62 25.60 8.24
CA SER A 140 -11.23 26.83 7.57
C SER A 140 -10.37 26.54 6.34
N LEU A 141 -10.32 27.47 5.39
CA LEU A 141 -9.45 27.35 4.22
C LEU A 141 -7.98 27.15 4.64
N ASN A 142 -7.50 27.92 5.61
CA ASN A 142 -6.12 27.84 6.09
C ASN A 142 -5.81 26.47 6.70
N GLU A 143 -6.69 25.91 7.52
CA GLU A 143 -6.52 24.56 8.07
C GLU A 143 -6.51 23.50 6.95
N ALA A 144 -7.43 23.61 5.99
CA ALA A 144 -7.48 22.70 4.86
C ALA A 144 -6.20 22.77 4.02
N GLU A 145 -5.67 23.97 3.76
CA GLU A 145 -4.42 24.17 3.03
C GLU A 145 -3.21 23.56 3.75
N VAL A 146 -3.12 23.74 5.07
CA VAL A 146 -2.05 23.16 5.90
C VAL A 146 -2.11 21.63 5.84
N ILE A 147 -3.28 21.04 6.07
CA ILE A 147 -3.46 19.57 6.04
C ILE A 147 -3.13 19.01 4.65
N VAL A 148 -3.65 19.63 3.59
CA VAL A 148 -3.39 19.23 2.21
C VAL A 148 -1.90 19.32 1.89
N LYS A 149 -1.20 20.35 2.39
CA LYS A 149 0.23 20.53 2.19
C LYS A 149 1.05 19.41 2.85
N ILE A 150 0.72 19.03 4.09
CA ILE A 150 1.37 17.91 4.80
C ILE A 150 1.31 16.64 3.94
N TYR A 151 0.12 16.25 3.48
CA TYR A 151 -0.02 15.06 2.63
C TYR A 151 0.71 15.18 1.29
N LYS A 152 0.67 16.37 0.67
CA LYS A 152 1.33 16.62 -0.61
C LYS A 152 2.84 16.48 -0.50
N ASP A 153 3.43 17.06 0.53
CA ASP A 153 4.88 17.02 0.72
C ASP A 153 5.31 15.59 1.11
N ALA A 154 4.52 14.88 1.93
CA ALA A 154 4.78 13.48 2.27
C ALA A 154 4.68 12.56 1.03
N CYS A 155 3.71 12.80 0.14
CA CYS A 155 3.62 12.08 -1.14
C CYS A 155 4.83 12.34 -2.05
N LYS A 156 5.32 13.59 -2.10
CA LYS A 156 6.49 13.94 -2.93
C LYS A 156 7.72 13.19 -2.44
N GLU A 157 7.92 13.15 -1.14
CA GLU A 157 9.02 12.38 -0.55
C GLU A 157 8.90 10.93 -1.01
N LEU A 158 7.76 10.27 -0.76
CA LEU A 158 7.51 8.88 -1.20
C LEU A 158 7.72 8.63 -2.69
N CYS A 159 7.32 9.56 -3.58
CA CYS A 159 7.41 9.38 -5.04
C CYS A 159 8.78 9.70 -5.67
N LEU A 160 9.72 10.31 -4.94
CA LEU A 160 11.05 10.71 -5.48
C LEU A 160 12.07 9.55 -5.61
N THR A 161 11.61 8.34 -5.93
CA THR A 161 12.41 7.14 -6.24
C THR A 161 11.80 6.46 -7.44
#